data_AF-X0WP20-F1
#
_entry.id   AF-X0WP20-F1
#
_cell.length_a   1.000
_cell.length_b   1.000
_cell.length_c   1.000
_cell.angle_alpha   90.00
_cell.angle_beta   90.00
_cell.angle_gamma   90.00
#
_symmetry.space_group_name_H-M   'P 1'
#
loop_
_entity.id
_entity.type
_entity.pdbx_description
1 polymer ?
#
loop_
_entity_poly.entity_id
_entity_poly.type
_entity_poly.pdbx_seq_one_letter_code
_entity_poly.pdbx_strand_id
1 'polypeptide(L)'
;YNFDNSYVIGDMAFVDIWIEDSEGYEIERIQDVFDITKEGLIERNVEIKFDGSGVYYVYFALSDDLENFVKESVVLGKTQATGLIVLNTLKSKMSVYIGFLILIGIAVFFIWKRHGKTKSPKHHWLIRKNGKKGK
;
A
#
# COMPACT_ATOMS: atom_id res chain seq x y z
N TYR A 1 -3.24 -17.12 -10.71
CA TYR A 1 -1.94 -17.27 -10.01
C TYR A 1 -0.91 -17.85 -10.98
N ASN A 2 0.38 -17.73 -10.68
CA ASN A 2 1.44 -18.36 -11.47
C ASN A 2 1.98 -19.55 -10.69
N PHE A 3 2.06 -20.70 -11.35
CA PHE A 3 2.54 -21.94 -10.78
C PHE A 3 3.92 -22.28 -11.34
N ASP A 4 4.93 -22.42 -10.47
CA ASP A 4 6.25 -22.87 -10.85
C ASP A 4 6.36 -24.38 -10.62
N ASN A 5 6.49 -25.14 -11.69
CA ASN A 5 6.59 -26.59 -11.66
C ASN A 5 8.03 -27.11 -11.63
N SER A 6 9.04 -26.25 -11.51
CA SER A 6 10.47 -26.63 -11.56
C SER A 6 10.87 -27.71 -10.53
N TYR A 7 10.09 -27.86 -9.46
CA TYR A 7 10.34 -28.78 -8.36
C TYR A 7 9.24 -29.83 -8.17
N VAL A 8 8.26 -29.90 -9.07
CA VAL A 8 7.09 -30.79 -8.96
C VAL A 8 7.27 -31.98 -9.90
N ILE A 9 7.15 -33.19 -9.36
CA ILE A 9 7.30 -34.44 -10.13
C ILE A 9 5.91 -35.03 -10.37
N GLY A 10 5.54 -35.22 -11.65
CA GLY A 10 4.29 -35.86 -12.05
C GLY A 10 3.77 -35.33 -13.37
N ASP A 11 2.59 -35.81 -13.78
CA ASP A 11 1.93 -35.38 -15.01
C ASP A 11 0.85 -34.32 -14.74
N MET A 12 0.29 -34.29 -13.53
CA MET A 12 -0.76 -33.35 -13.13
C MET A 12 -0.49 -32.78 -11.75
N ALA A 13 -0.91 -31.54 -11.54
CA ALA A 13 -0.98 -30.91 -10.23
C ALA A 13 -2.44 -30.66 -9.83
N PHE A 14 -2.67 -30.75 -8.52
CA PHE A 14 -3.95 -30.50 -7.88
C PHE A 14 -3.71 -29.39 -6.85
N VAL A 15 -4.38 -28.26 -7.02
CA VAL A 15 -4.25 -27.10 -6.14
C VAL A 15 -5.61 -26.83 -5.51
N ASP A 16 -5.68 -26.94 -4.18
CA ASP A 16 -6.84 -26.50 -3.43
C ASP A 16 -6.79 -25.00 -3.22
N ILE A 17 -7.92 -24.35 -3.53
CA ILE A 17 -8.13 -22.92 -3.37
C ILE A 17 -9.38 -22.75 -2.53
N TRP A 18 -9.23 -22.20 -1.32
CA TRP A 18 -10.36 -21.96 -0.43
C TRP A 18 -10.38 -20.53 0.09
N ILE A 19 -11.58 -20.08 0.45
CA ILE A 19 -11.85 -18.75 0.94
C ILE A 19 -12.35 -18.86 2.37
N GLU A 20 -11.73 -18.11 3.28
CA GLU A 20 -12.21 -17.93 4.65
C GLU A 20 -12.68 -16.49 4.86
N ASP A 21 -13.66 -16.30 5.73
CA ASP A 21 -14.03 -14.98 6.24
C ASP A 21 -13.07 -14.50 7.34
N SER A 22 -13.36 -13.31 7.89
CA SER A 22 -12.58 -12.74 8.98
C SER A 22 -12.69 -13.49 10.32
N GLU A 23 -13.69 -14.35 10.47
CA GLU A 23 -13.93 -15.16 11.67
C GLU A 23 -13.26 -16.55 11.54
N GLY A 24 -12.71 -16.88 10.37
CA GLY A 24 -12.04 -18.15 10.09
C GLY A 24 -12.99 -19.25 9.60
N TYR A 25 -14.22 -18.90 9.21
CA TYR A 25 -15.13 -19.85 8.58
C TYR A 25 -14.81 -19.97 7.09
N GLU A 26 -14.69 -21.21 6.63
CA GLU A 26 -14.59 -21.51 5.21
C GLU A 26 -15.92 -21.19 4.51
N ILE A 27 -15.85 -20.35 3.49
CA ILE A 27 -16.98 -19.90 2.68
C ILE A 27 -17.14 -20.77 1.45
N GLU A 28 -16.03 -21.02 0.76
CA GLU A 28 -16.01 -21.74 -0.52
C GLU A 28 -14.66 -22.41 -0.73
N ARG A 29 -14.65 -23.55 -1.41
CA ARG A 29 -13.43 -24.27 -1.80
C ARG A 29 -13.59 -24.89 -3.18
N ILE A 30 -12.56 -24.73 -3.99
CA ILE A 30 -12.45 -25.37 -5.30
C ILE A 30 -11.08 -26.04 -5.44
N GLN A 31 -11.01 -27.02 -6.32
CA GLN A 31 -9.77 -27.65 -6.72
C GLN A 31 -9.47 -27.31 -8.17
N ASP A 32 -8.31 -26.71 -8.42
CA ASP A 32 -7.78 -26.48 -9.77
C ASP A 32 -6.88 -27.67 -10.16
N VAL A 33 -7.19 -28.29 -11.30
CA VAL A 33 -6.45 -29.46 -11.80
C VAL A 33 -5.92 -29.15 -13.19
N PHE A 34 -4.61 -29.33 -13.37
CA PHE A 34 -3.96 -29.03 -14.63
C PHE A 34 -2.70 -29.86 -14.84
N ASP A 35 -2.36 -29.99 -16.12
CA ASP A 35 -1.16 -30.69 -16.60
C ASP A 35 0.09 -29.84 -16.33
N ILE A 36 1.13 -30.48 -15.77
CA ILE A 36 2.41 -29.85 -15.42
C ILE A 36 3.56 -30.24 -16.36
N THR A 37 3.29 -30.93 -17.46
CA THR A 37 4.29 -31.34 -18.46
C THR A 37 4.86 -30.16 -19.26
N LYS A 38 4.29 -28.96 -19.13
CA LYS A 38 4.80 -27.75 -19.79
C LYS A 38 6.01 -27.21 -19.04
N GLU A 39 7.11 -26.96 -19.74
CA GLU A 39 8.28 -26.32 -19.14
C GLU A 39 7.99 -24.85 -18.77
N GLY A 40 8.34 -24.48 -17.53
CA GLY A 40 8.31 -23.09 -17.05
C GLY A 40 7.03 -22.71 -16.27
N LEU A 41 6.88 -21.41 -16.02
CA LEU A 41 5.76 -20.86 -15.25
C LEU A 41 4.42 -21.09 -15.95
N ILE A 42 3.49 -21.75 -15.25
CA ILE A 42 2.13 -22.03 -15.71
C ILE A 42 1.20 -20.95 -15.16
N GLU A 43 0.65 -20.12 -16.05
CA GLU A 43 -0.34 -19.11 -15.68
C GLU A 43 -1.74 -19.73 -15.57
N ARG A 44 -2.40 -19.50 -14.43
CA ARG A 44 -3.74 -20.03 -14.12
C ARG A 44 -4.72 -18.89 -13.82
N ASN A 45 -5.85 -18.91 -14.51
CA ASN A 45 -6.99 -18.03 -14.24
C ASN A 45 -8.13 -18.88 -13.69
N VAL A 46 -8.53 -18.59 -12.46
CA VAL A 46 -9.57 -19.33 -11.75
C VAL A 46 -10.58 -18.31 -11.22
N GLU A 47 -11.85 -18.58 -11.44
CA GLU A 47 -12.95 -17.71 -11.00
C GLU A 47 -13.72 -18.43 -9.89
N ILE A 48 -13.78 -17.81 -8.71
CA ILE A 48 -14.62 -18.25 -7.59
C ILE A 48 -15.71 -17.21 -7.39
N LYS A 49 -16.97 -17.65 -7.45
CA LYS A 49 -18.14 -16.78 -7.26
C LYS A 49 -18.70 -17.01 -5.88
N PHE A 50 -18.78 -15.96 -5.08
CA PHE A 50 -19.48 -15.98 -3.80
C PHE A 50 -20.10 -14.62 -3.52
N ASP A 51 -21.21 -14.62 -2.78
CA ASP A 51 -21.93 -13.40 -2.42
C ASP A 51 -21.52 -12.96 -1.01
N GLY A 52 -20.85 -11.82 -0.90
CA GLY A 52 -20.41 -11.30 0.38
C GLY A 52 -19.76 -9.93 0.27
N SER A 53 -19.73 -9.20 1.39
CA SER A 53 -18.97 -7.95 1.51
C SER A 53 -18.17 -7.97 2.79
N GLY A 54 -16.89 -7.60 2.74
CA GLY A 54 -16.00 -7.72 3.89
C GLY A 54 -14.57 -8.04 3.50
N VAL A 55 -13.80 -8.45 4.51
CA VAL A 55 -12.43 -8.96 4.36
C VAL A 55 -12.51 -10.47 4.29
N TYR A 56 -11.87 -11.04 3.27
CA TYR A 56 -11.75 -12.47 3.07
C TYR A 56 -10.29 -12.85 2.87
N TYR A 57 -9.98 -14.10 3.15
CA TYR A 57 -8.67 -14.68 2.96
C TYR A 57 -8.76 -15.79 1.94
N VAL A 58 -8.00 -15.69 0.86
CA VAL A 58 -7.87 -16.73 -0.15
C VAL A 58 -6.60 -17.50 0.13
N TYR A 59 -6.72 -18.80 0.21
CA TYR A 59 -5.63 -19.72 0.44
C TYR A 59 -5.40 -20.55 -0.82
N PHE A 60 -4.13 -20.85 -1.08
CA PHE A 60 -3.69 -21.71 -2.16
C PHE A 60 -2.73 -22.74 -1.58
N ALA A 61 -3.00 -24.01 -1.77
CA ALA A 61 -2.09 -25.08 -1.37
C ALA A 61 -2.13 -26.21 -2.39
N LEU A 62 -1.06 -27.00 -2.46
CA LEU A 62 -1.14 -28.27 -3.16
C LEU A 62 -2.08 -29.20 -2.40
N SER A 63 -2.91 -29.96 -3.12
CA SER A 63 -3.92 -30.82 -2.48
C SER A 63 -3.33 -31.95 -1.63
N ASP A 64 -2.08 -32.32 -1.89
CA ASP A 64 -1.33 -33.30 -1.10
C ASP A 64 -0.57 -32.70 0.09
N ASP A 65 -0.51 -31.36 0.18
CA ASP A 65 0.19 -30.62 1.24
C ASP A 65 -0.53 -29.31 1.59
N LEU A 66 -1.63 -29.43 2.32
CA LEU A 66 -2.44 -28.30 2.78
C LEU A 66 -1.77 -27.47 3.90
N GLU A 67 -0.73 -28.01 4.55
CA GLU A 67 0.01 -27.28 5.60
C GLU A 67 0.91 -26.19 4.99
N ASN A 68 1.43 -26.43 3.79
CA ASN A 68 2.21 -25.46 3.03
C ASN A 68 1.34 -24.62 2.10
N PHE A 69 0.62 -23.66 2.69
CA PHE A 69 -0.27 -22.76 1.95
C PHE A 69 0.31 -21.35 1.76
N VAL A 70 -0.15 -20.69 0.69
CA VAL A 70 -0.03 -19.25 0.47
C VAL A 70 -1.36 -18.60 0.81
N LYS A 71 -1.32 -17.51 1.60
CA LYS A 71 -2.51 -16.77 2.04
C LYS A 71 -2.48 -15.34 1.52
N GLU A 72 -3.57 -14.92 0.88
CA GLU A 72 -3.79 -13.54 0.45
C GLU A 72 -5.09 -12.97 1.02
N SER A 73 -5.11 -11.68 1.35
CA SER A 73 -6.33 -11.00 1.79
C SER A 73 -6.99 -10.23 0.65
N VAL A 74 -8.29 -10.40 0.47
CA VAL A 74 -9.11 -9.71 -0.52
C VAL A 74 -10.21 -8.95 0.20
N VAL A 75 -10.44 -7.69 -0.20
CA VAL A 75 -11.57 -6.90 0.32
C VAL A 75 -12.62 -6.72 -0.77
N LEU A 76 -13.82 -7.18 -0.44
CA LEU A 76 -15.00 -7.04 -1.27
C LEU A 76 -15.86 -5.90 -0.74
N GLY A 77 -15.93 -4.81 -1.51
CA GLY A 77 -16.83 -3.70 -1.26
C GLY A 77 -18.21 -3.90 -1.86
N LYS A 78 -19.17 -3.03 -1.52
CA LYS A 78 -20.53 -3.01 -2.11
C LYS A 78 -20.54 -2.62 -3.60
N THR A 79 -19.43 -2.10 -4.11
CA THR A 79 -19.21 -1.82 -5.54
C THR A 79 -18.28 -2.88 -6.09
N GLN A 80 -18.52 -3.35 -7.33
CA GLN A 80 -17.80 -4.42 -8.06
C GLN A 80 -16.29 -4.19 -8.29
N ALA A 81 -15.65 -3.28 -7.56
CA ALA A 81 -14.22 -3.06 -7.56
C ALA A 81 -13.57 -3.91 -6.46
N THR A 82 -13.09 -5.09 -6.85
CA THR A 82 -12.17 -5.93 -6.06
C THR A 82 -10.83 -5.20 -5.91
N GLY A 83 -10.42 -4.91 -4.68
CA GLY A 83 -9.15 -4.25 -4.38
C GLY A 83 -8.18 -5.21 -3.67
N LEU A 84 -7.06 -5.52 -4.32
CA LEU A 84 -5.93 -6.23 -3.72
C LEU A 84 -5.30 -5.33 -2.64
N ILE A 85 -5.44 -5.67 -1.36
CA ILE A 85 -4.79 -4.92 -0.26
C ILE A 85 -3.33 -5.36 -0.15
N VAL A 86 -2.51 -4.91 -1.10
CA VAL A 86 -1.04 -4.95 -0.97
C VAL A 86 -0.43 -3.54 -0.96
N LEU A 87 -1.24 -2.48 -1.11
CA LEU A 87 -0.75 -1.09 -1.19
C LEU A 87 -1.50 -0.12 -0.27
N ASN A 88 -1.25 -0.15 1.03
CA ASN A 88 -1.56 1.06 1.84
C ASN A 88 -0.62 1.40 3.00
N THR A 89 0.36 0.55 3.33
CA THR A 89 1.34 0.91 4.36
C THR A 89 2.35 1.96 3.86
N LEU A 90 2.71 1.97 2.57
CA LEU A 90 3.70 2.95 2.05
C LEU A 90 3.11 4.37 1.91
N LYS A 91 1.87 4.48 1.38
CA LYS A 91 1.20 5.77 1.13
C LYS A 91 0.74 6.44 2.42
N SER A 92 0.24 5.65 3.38
CA SER A 92 -0.07 6.11 4.74
C SER A 92 1.17 6.67 5.44
N LYS A 93 2.28 5.92 5.45
CA LYS A 93 3.54 6.37 6.05
C LYS A 93 4.04 7.67 5.42
N MET A 94 4.01 7.77 4.09
CA MET A 94 4.42 8.99 3.37
C MET A 94 3.56 10.21 3.74
N SER A 95 2.25 10.02 3.91
CA SER A 95 1.34 11.10 4.33
C SER A 95 1.63 11.61 5.75
N VAL A 96 2.01 10.72 6.67
CA VAL A 96 2.40 11.07 8.04
C VAL A 96 3.73 11.83 8.06
N TYR A 97 4.72 11.39 7.27
CA TYR A 97 6.01 12.09 7.15
C TYR A 97 5.84 13.49 6.53
N ILE A 98 5.02 13.62 5.48
CA ILE A 98 4.71 14.91 4.86
C ILE A 98 4.01 15.84 5.87
N GLY A 99 3.04 15.34 6.63
CA GLY A 99 2.36 16.11 7.68
C GLY A 99 3.32 16.59 8.77
N PHE A 100 4.24 15.73 9.21
CA PHE A 100 5.25 16.08 10.21
C PHE A 100 6.23 17.16 9.72
N LEU A 101 6.69 17.08 8.47
CA LEU A 101 7.56 18.09 7.86
C LEU A 101 6.88 19.46 7.74
N ILE A 102 5.60 19.49 7.37
CA ILE A 102 4.81 20.73 7.31
C ILE A 102 4.71 21.36 8.71
N LEU A 103 4.47 20.57 9.75
CA LEU A 103 4.42 21.04 11.13
C LEU A 103 5.73 21.69 11.59
N ILE A 104 6.87 21.04 11.30
CA ILE A 104 8.20 21.61 11.59
C ILE A 104 8.40 22.92 10.80
N GLY A 105 8.06 22.92 9.51
CA GLY A 105 8.18 24.12 8.66
C GLY A 105 7.39 25.31 9.19
N ILE A 106 6.16 25.06 9.65
CA ILE A 106 5.31 26.09 10.29
C ILE A 106 5.96 26.61 11.58
N ALA A 107 6.45 25.71 12.45
CA ALA A 107 7.10 26.11 13.70
C ALA A 107 8.34 26.99 13.45
N VAL A 108 9.21 26.59 12.53
CA VAL A 108 10.40 27.36 12.13
C VAL A 108 10.00 28.72 11.54
N PHE A 109 8.98 28.75 10.69
CA PHE A 109 8.47 30.00 10.10
C PHE A 109 7.99 30.98 11.18
N PHE A 110 7.27 30.52 12.20
CA PHE A 110 6.82 31.39 13.30
C PHE A 110 7.97 31.89 14.16
N ILE A 111 8.98 31.05 14.44
CA ILE A 111 10.19 31.46 15.17
C ILE A 111 10.93 32.55 14.37
N TRP A 112 11.16 32.32 13.08
CA TRP A 112 11.83 33.28 12.21
C TRP A 112 11.04 34.59 12.08
N LYS A 113 9.73 34.53 11.89
CA LYS A 113 8.84 35.72 11.85
C LYS A 113 8.85 36.51 13.17
N ARG A 114 9.01 35.84 14.31
CA ARG A 114 9.08 36.48 15.64
C ARG A 114 10.44 37.16 15.87
N HIS A 115 11.54 36.55 15.42
CA HIS A 115 12.90 37.08 15.59
C HIS A 115 13.34 38.04 14.46
N GLY A 116 12.72 37.97 13.28
CA GLY A 116 13.00 38.83 12.13
C GLY A 116 12.43 40.24 12.22
N LYS A 117 11.68 40.59 13.29
CA LYS A 117 11.37 41.98 13.59
C LYS A 117 12.60 42.63 14.21
N THR A 118 13.54 43.07 13.37
CA THR A 118 14.55 44.05 13.75
C THR A 118 13.82 45.22 14.39
N LYS A 119 14.08 45.45 15.69
CA LYS A 119 13.62 46.66 16.37
C LYS A 119 14.11 47.83 15.51
N SER A 120 13.18 48.47 14.81
CA SER A 120 13.45 49.72 14.10
C SER A 120 14.22 50.65 15.06
N PRO A 121 15.37 51.22 14.67
CA PRO A 121 16.11 52.09 15.57
C PRO A 121 15.23 53.27 15.95
N LYS A 122 14.91 53.41 17.25
CA LYS A 122 14.08 54.46 17.87
C LYS A 122 14.62 55.89 17.71
N HIS A 123 15.66 56.12 16.89
CA HIS A 123 16.27 57.42 16.70
C HIS A 123 16.10 57.93 15.26
N HIS A 124 14.97 58.60 15.04
CA HIS A 124 14.63 59.33 13.80
C HIS A 124 15.61 60.47 13.47
N TRP A 125 16.55 60.82 14.37
CA TRP A 125 17.45 61.97 14.18
C TRP A 125 18.71 61.67 13.34
N LEU A 126 19.07 60.40 13.12
CA LEU A 126 20.25 60.02 12.32
C LEU A 126 19.99 59.98 10.81
N ILE A 127 18.77 60.25 10.35
CA ILE A 127 18.42 60.31 8.94
C ILE A 127 17.96 61.73 8.58
N ARG A 128 18.89 62.70 8.63
CA ARG A 128 18.66 64.04 8.09
C ARG A 128 19.60 64.36 6.93
N LYS A 129 19.02 64.16 5.75
CA LYS A 129 19.13 64.94 4.50
C LYS A 129 20.48 65.00 3.75
N ASN A 130 20.50 64.26 2.64
CA ASN A 130 20.56 64.75 1.25
C ASN A 130 21.40 65.99 0.94
N GLY A 131 22.24 65.83 -0.08
CA GLY A 131 22.07 66.65 -1.28
C GLY A 131 23.27 67.47 -1.70
N LYS A 132 24.01 66.94 -2.69
CA LYS A 132 24.95 67.66 -3.55
C LYS A 132 24.40 69.02 -4.01
N LYS A 133 25.30 70.00 -4.18
CA LYS A 133 25.39 70.84 -5.39
C LYS A 133 26.76 71.51 -5.46
N GLY A 134 27.62 70.97 -6.32
CA GLY A 134 28.69 71.74 -6.94
C GLY A 134 28.10 72.75 -7.92
N LYS A 135 28.74 73.90 -8.01
CA LYS A 135 28.64 74.88 -9.09
C LYS A 135 30.03 75.02 -9.67
#